data_AF-A0A6G6GII0-F1
#
_entry.id   AF-A0A6G6GII0-F1
#
_cell.length_a   1.000
_cell.length_b   1.000
_cell.length_c   1.000
_cell.angle_alpha   90.00
_cell.angle_beta   90.00
_cell.angle_gamma   90.00
#
_symmetry.space_group_name_H-M   'P 1'
#
loop_
_entity.id
_entity.type
_entity.pdbx_description
1 polymer ?
#
loop_
_entity_poly.entity_id
_entity_poly.type
_entity_poly.pdbx_seq_one_letter_code
_entity_poly.pdbx_strand_id
1 'polypeptide(L)'
;MIPVLLLEIVAASAGVYYLRKRRGDRAEKLLVAFLWYTVFNEILSSYAGIAYFSNYEIFGFIEHTVFRNNYWLGNCQLLAGNIVYVYFFSSKLNKIQAKKVLNVLTILMVMAVLVDFTMSNFFDAFSKVSTIFGSLLILLAILLYYLDLLASEKLLNLSYNLAFYISVVLLIHTLCTSPLDFLSNYFKTSTGNELFVSFRVYTLFFLNILLYLTYTIAFILCSKKRHLSY
;
A
#
# COMPACT_ATOMS: atom_id res chain seq x y z
N MET A 1 -5.68 15.80 -0.19
CA MET A 1 -4.27 15.59 -0.55
C MET A 1 -3.36 16.05 0.59
N ILE A 2 -3.29 17.35 0.91
CA ILE A 2 -2.37 17.89 1.95
C ILE A 2 -2.46 17.17 3.32
N PRO A 3 -3.65 16.89 3.89
CA PRO A 3 -3.72 16.21 5.19
C PRO A 3 -3.19 14.77 5.18
N VAL A 4 -3.34 14.06 4.06
CA VAL A 4 -2.89 12.67 3.92
C VAL A 4 -1.36 12.64 3.82
N LEU A 5 -0.78 13.50 2.96
CA LEU A 5 0.68 13.61 2.82
C LEU A 5 1.40 13.89 4.15
N LEU A 6 0.82 14.75 5.01
CA LEU A 6 1.38 14.99 6.34
C LEU A 6 1.40 13.72 7.19
N LEU A 7 0.32 12.93 7.16
CA LEU A 7 0.27 11.64 7.88
C LEU A 7 1.24 10.62 7.30
N GLU A 8 1.44 10.59 5.98
CA GLU A 8 2.44 9.74 5.34
C GLU A 8 3.86 10.05 5.81
N ILE A 9 4.22 11.33 5.84
CA ILE A 9 5.52 11.79 6.32
C ILE A 9 5.72 11.41 7.79
N VAL A 10 4.69 11.59 8.63
CA VAL A 10 4.73 11.19 10.03
C VAL A 10 4.92 9.68 10.18
N ALA A 11 4.19 8.87 9.40
CA ALA A 11 4.30 7.42 9.43
C ALA A 11 5.68 6.93 8.97
N ALA A 12 6.19 7.47 7.85
CA ALA A 12 7.52 7.15 7.33
C ALA A 12 8.64 7.55 8.32
N SER A 13 8.51 8.72 8.94
CA SER A 13 9.44 9.21 9.97
C SER A 13 9.40 8.35 11.24
N ALA A 14 8.21 7.95 11.69
CA ALA A 14 8.04 7.02 12.81
C ALA A 14 8.68 5.65 12.51
N GLY A 15 8.57 5.18 11.26
CA GLY A 15 9.25 3.98 10.77
C GLY A 15 10.77 4.08 10.87
N VAL A 16 11.35 5.20 10.44
CA VAL A 16 12.80 5.44 10.58
C VAL A 16 13.21 5.46 12.06
N TYR A 17 12.45 6.13 12.92
CA TYR A 17 12.69 6.14 14.36
C TYR A 17 12.65 4.73 14.96
N TYR A 18 11.66 3.91 14.59
CA TYR A 18 11.57 2.51 14.98
C TYR A 18 12.81 1.71 14.57
N LEU A 19 13.25 1.84 13.31
CA LEU A 19 14.43 1.13 12.80
C LEU A 19 15.72 1.52 13.51
N ARG A 20 15.89 2.80 13.85
CA ARG A 20 17.04 3.29 14.62
C ARG A 20 17.09 2.66 16.02
N LYS A 21 15.94 2.52 16.67
CA LYS A 21 15.86 2.01 18.05
C LYS A 21 15.95 0.49 18.16
N ARG A 22 15.38 -0.25 17.20
CA ARG A 22 15.27 -1.72 17.24
C ARG A 22 16.23 -2.46 16.30
N ARG A 23 16.96 -1.75 15.42
CA ARG A 23 17.75 -2.34 14.32
C ARG A 23 16.91 -3.36 13.53
N GLY A 24 15.80 -2.91 12.96
CA GLY A 24 14.81 -3.76 12.30
C GLY A 24 15.40 -4.66 11.20
N ASP A 25 14.67 -5.73 10.90
CA ASP A 25 15.10 -6.71 9.90
C ASP A 25 14.99 -6.18 8.46
N ARG A 26 15.37 -7.00 7.47
CA ARG A 26 15.34 -6.59 6.05
C ARG A 26 13.93 -6.23 5.57
N ALA A 27 12.91 -6.94 6.04
CA ALA A 27 11.52 -6.71 5.63
C ALA A 27 10.98 -5.41 6.23
N GLU A 28 11.29 -5.12 7.49
CA GLU A 28 10.93 -3.86 8.15
C GLU A 28 11.63 -2.67 7.51
N LYS A 29 12.90 -2.81 7.13
CA LYS A 29 13.63 -1.79 6.37
C LYS A 29 13.00 -1.53 5.01
N LEU A 30 12.64 -2.59 4.28
CA LEU A 30 11.99 -2.47 2.99
C LEU A 30 10.62 -1.78 3.11
N LEU A 31 9.84 -2.12 4.14
CA LEU A 31 8.56 -1.47 4.41
C LEU A 31 8.70 0.03 4.68
N VAL A 32 9.66 0.43 5.53
CA VAL A 32 9.91 1.86 5.79
C VAL A 32 10.42 2.58 4.54
N ALA A 33 11.27 1.94 3.74
CA ALA A 33 11.71 2.48 2.46
C ALA A 33 10.52 2.66 1.49
N PHE A 34 9.58 1.71 1.48
CA PHE A 34 8.34 1.81 0.71
C PHE A 34 7.45 2.97 1.17
N LEU A 35 7.34 3.24 2.48
CA LEU A 35 6.59 4.41 2.98
C LEU A 35 7.19 5.73 2.51
N TRP A 36 8.52 5.84 2.49
CA TRP A 36 9.18 7.02 1.90
C TRP A 36 8.95 7.11 0.40
N TYR A 37 9.02 5.98 -0.31
CA TYR A 37 8.66 5.94 -1.72
C TYR A 37 7.22 6.40 -1.96
N THR A 38 6.26 6.03 -1.11
CA THR A 38 4.88 6.52 -1.17
C THR A 38 4.79 8.04 -1.03
N VAL A 39 5.49 8.63 -0.04
CA VAL A 39 5.56 10.09 0.13
C VAL A 39 6.08 10.76 -1.14
N PHE A 40 7.19 10.27 -1.71
CA PHE A 40 7.75 10.84 -2.94
C PHE A 40 6.82 10.65 -4.13
N ASN A 41 6.15 9.50 -4.22
CA ASN A 41 5.20 9.21 -5.28
C ASN A 41 3.98 10.12 -5.22
N GLU A 42 3.46 10.45 -4.03
CA GLU A 42 2.34 11.39 -3.87
C GLU A 42 2.74 12.82 -4.25
N ILE A 43 3.92 13.28 -3.81
CA ILE A 43 4.48 14.58 -4.21
C ILE A 43 4.61 14.64 -5.72
N LEU A 44 5.21 13.62 -6.35
CA LEU A 44 5.37 13.60 -7.80
C LEU A 44 4.01 13.57 -8.49
N SER A 45 3.11 12.68 -8.09
CA SER A 45 1.77 12.51 -8.67
C SER A 45 0.91 13.77 -8.60
N SER A 46 1.22 14.72 -7.70
CA SER A 46 0.52 16.01 -7.60
C SER A 46 0.66 16.88 -8.85
N TYR A 47 1.68 16.67 -9.70
CA TYR A 47 1.86 17.43 -10.94
C TYR A 47 0.59 17.40 -11.81
N ALA A 48 -0.07 16.25 -11.90
CA ALA A 48 -1.24 16.06 -12.76
C ALA A 48 -2.43 16.89 -12.25
N GLY A 49 -2.59 16.97 -10.92
CA GLY A 49 -3.60 17.81 -10.29
C GLY A 49 -3.30 19.30 -10.47
N ILE A 50 -2.05 19.72 -10.27
CA ILE A 50 -1.62 21.12 -10.44
C ILE A 50 -1.84 21.58 -11.88
N ALA A 51 -1.46 20.75 -12.86
CA ALA A 51 -1.66 21.06 -14.27
C ALA A 51 -3.15 21.22 -14.60
N TYR A 52 -3.99 20.31 -14.09
CA TYR A 52 -5.44 20.39 -14.31
C TYR A 52 -6.07 21.64 -13.70
N PHE A 53 -5.77 21.97 -12.43
CA PHE A 53 -6.37 23.13 -11.76
C PHE A 53 -5.83 24.49 -12.21
N SER A 54 -4.66 24.51 -12.86
CA SER A 54 -4.11 25.72 -13.49
C SER A 54 -4.52 25.86 -14.96
N ASN A 55 -5.48 25.08 -15.45
CA ASN A 55 -5.86 25.03 -16.87
C ASN A 55 -4.65 24.85 -17.80
N TYR A 56 -3.68 24.02 -17.38
CA TYR A 56 -2.43 23.75 -18.08
C TYR A 56 -1.49 24.97 -18.28
N GLU A 57 -1.70 26.08 -17.58
CA GLU A 57 -0.71 27.17 -17.53
C GLU A 57 0.60 26.72 -16.86
N ILE A 58 0.48 25.90 -15.81
CA ILE A 58 1.61 25.26 -15.12
C ILE A 58 1.69 23.81 -15.62
N PHE A 59 2.88 23.38 -16.06
CA PHE A 59 3.11 22.07 -16.69
C PHE A 59 2.38 21.83 -18.04
N GLY A 60 2.08 22.86 -18.82
CA GLY A 60 1.37 22.72 -20.11
C GLY A 60 2.01 21.74 -21.11
N PHE A 61 3.32 21.49 -21.01
CA PHE A 61 4.02 20.51 -21.85
C PHE A 61 3.48 19.07 -21.73
N ILE A 62 2.72 18.73 -20.68
CA ILE A 62 2.14 17.38 -20.51
C ILE A 62 0.75 17.23 -21.14
N GLU A 63 0.07 18.32 -21.51
CA GLU A 63 -1.38 18.32 -21.83
C GLU A 63 -1.75 17.34 -22.94
N HIS A 64 -0.91 17.27 -23.98
CA HIS A 64 -1.13 16.41 -25.14
C HIS A 64 -0.27 15.13 -25.11
N THR A 65 0.13 14.69 -23.92
CA THR A 65 1.00 13.52 -23.74
C THR A 65 0.31 12.45 -22.89
N VAL A 66 0.84 11.22 -22.94
CA VAL A 66 0.41 10.11 -22.06
C VAL A 66 0.64 10.40 -20.57
N PHE A 67 1.45 11.42 -20.24
CA PHE A 67 1.74 11.83 -18.88
C PHE A 67 0.73 12.85 -18.33
N ARG A 68 -0.29 13.22 -19.10
CA ARG A 68 -1.37 14.11 -18.63
C ARG A 68 -1.98 13.63 -17.31
N ASN A 69 -2.11 12.32 -17.15
CA ASN A 69 -2.56 11.67 -15.93
C ASN A 69 -1.39 10.98 -15.20
N ASN A 70 -1.57 10.70 -13.91
CA ASN A 70 -0.58 10.05 -13.05
C ASN A 70 -0.82 8.54 -12.85
N TYR A 71 -1.64 7.90 -13.70
CA TYR A 71 -1.95 6.46 -13.57
C TYR A 71 -0.70 5.58 -13.60
N TRP A 72 0.32 5.96 -14.39
CA TRP A 72 1.58 5.22 -14.47
C TRP A 72 2.32 5.17 -13.13
N LEU A 73 2.41 6.30 -12.41
CA LEU A 73 2.97 6.35 -11.05
C LEU A 73 2.15 5.52 -10.08
N GLY A 74 0.82 5.62 -10.19
CA GLY A 74 -0.10 4.82 -9.40
C GLY A 74 0.04 3.31 -9.64
N ASN A 75 0.22 2.89 -10.89
CA ASN A 75 0.44 1.49 -11.27
C ASN A 75 1.79 0.96 -10.76
N CYS A 76 2.85 1.76 -10.86
CA CYS A 76 4.15 1.44 -10.25
C CYS A 76 4.03 1.30 -8.73
N GLN A 77 3.34 2.23 -8.07
CA GLN A 77 3.16 2.19 -6.62
C GLN A 77 2.33 0.97 -6.18
N LEU A 78 1.27 0.65 -6.91
CA LEU A 78 0.42 -0.51 -6.65
C LEU A 78 1.21 -1.82 -6.74
N LEU A 79 1.98 -2.00 -7.83
CA LEU A 79 2.83 -3.18 -8.01
C LEU A 79 3.90 -3.27 -6.91
N ALA A 80 4.58 -2.16 -6.62
CA ALA A 80 5.59 -2.11 -5.57
C ALA A 80 5.00 -2.44 -4.19
N GLY A 81 3.83 -1.90 -3.85
CA GLY A 81 3.13 -2.17 -2.61
C GLY A 81 2.77 -3.65 -2.46
N ASN A 82 2.20 -4.24 -3.52
CA ASN A 82 1.88 -5.67 -3.55
C ASN A 82 3.12 -6.54 -3.23
N ILE A 83 4.25 -6.27 -3.88
CA ILE A 83 5.50 -7.01 -3.66
C ILE A 83 6.01 -6.81 -2.22
N VAL A 84 6.05 -5.56 -1.74
CA VAL A 84 6.59 -5.22 -0.41
C VAL A 84 5.75 -5.84 0.70
N TYR A 85 4.42 -5.74 0.64
CA TYR A 85 3.55 -6.30 1.67
C TYR A 85 3.58 -7.82 1.69
N VAL A 86 3.53 -8.48 0.53
CA VAL A 86 3.62 -9.95 0.46
C VAL A 86 4.98 -10.42 0.98
N TYR A 87 6.07 -9.76 0.60
CA TYR A 87 7.40 -10.06 1.14
C TYR A 87 7.47 -9.83 2.65
N PHE A 88 6.89 -8.73 3.14
CA PHE A 88 6.86 -8.42 4.57
C PHE A 88 6.21 -9.55 5.36
N PHE A 89 5.01 -9.99 5.00
CA PHE A 89 4.35 -11.09 5.71
C PHE A 89 5.02 -12.45 5.50
N SER A 90 5.46 -12.75 4.28
CA SER A 90 6.22 -13.98 3.98
C SER A 90 7.47 -14.09 4.86
N SER A 91 8.16 -12.98 5.13
CA SER A 91 9.35 -12.97 6.01
C SER A 91 9.04 -13.40 7.45
N LYS A 92 7.81 -13.15 7.93
CA LYS A 92 7.37 -13.44 9.30
C LYS A 92 6.85 -14.87 9.50
N LEU A 93 6.64 -15.62 8.41
CA LEU A 93 6.25 -17.03 8.48
C LEU A 93 7.38 -17.90 9.04
N ASN A 94 7.02 -18.99 9.70
CA ASN A 94 7.98 -20.01 10.13
C ASN A 94 8.11 -21.12 9.07
N LYS A 95 7.00 -21.49 8.41
CA LYS A 95 6.96 -22.60 7.44
C LYS A 95 7.61 -22.22 6.10
N ILE A 96 8.68 -22.92 5.73
CA ILE A 96 9.43 -22.68 4.47
C ILE A 96 8.55 -22.94 3.24
N GLN A 97 7.65 -23.93 3.29
CA GLN A 97 6.74 -24.25 2.18
C GLN A 97 5.80 -23.09 1.87
N ALA A 98 5.21 -22.47 2.89
CA ALA A 98 4.33 -21.31 2.73
C ALA A 98 5.07 -20.12 2.11
N LYS A 99 6.33 -19.87 2.53
CA LYS A 99 7.19 -18.84 1.91
C LYS A 99 7.44 -19.11 0.43
N LYS A 100 7.74 -20.37 0.06
CA LYS A 100 7.98 -20.76 -1.33
C LYS A 100 6.74 -20.54 -2.19
N VAL A 101 5.55 -20.92 -1.69
CA VAL A 101 4.28 -20.70 -2.39
C VAL A 101 4.03 -19.21 -2.61
N LEU A 102 4.18 -18.38 -1.57
CA LEU A 102 4.01 -16.92 -1.71
C LEU A 102 5.01 -16.31 -2.71
N ASN A 103 6.27 -16.75 -2.70
CA ASN A 103 7.26 -16.25 -3.64
C ASN A 103 6.92 -16.62 -5.09
N VAL A 104 6.52 -17.88 -5.35
CA VAL A 104 6.10 -18.32 -6.69
C VAL A 104 4.87 -17.52 -7.16
N LEU A 105 3.86 -17.37 -6.30
CA LEU A 105 2.67 -16.58 -6.62
C LEU A 105 3.00 -15.11 -6.86
N THR A 106 3.96 -14.53 -6.12
CA THR A 106 4.43 -13.16 -6.34
C THR A 106 5.08 -13.02 -7.71
N ILE A 107 5.93 -13.97 -8.11
CA ILE A 107 6.56 -13.96 -9.44
C ILE A 107 5.49 -14.06 -10.53
N LEU A 108 4.54 -14.98 -10.39
CA LEU A 108 3.43 -15.12 -11.33
C LEU A 108 2.58 -13.83 -11.43
N MET A 109 2.29 -13.20 -10.30
CA MET A 109 1.58 -11.92 -10.25
C MET A 109 2.37 -10.83 -10.99
N VAL A 110 3.68 -10.70 -10.74
CA VAL A 110 4.53 -9.71 -11.43
C VAL A 110 4.51 -9.94 -12.94
N MET A 111 4.68 -11.19 -13.39
CA MET A 111 4.63 -11.52 -14.81
C MET A 111 3.27 -11.18 -15.43
N ALA A 112 2.17 -11.51 -14.74
CA ALA A 112 0.83 -11.18 -15.20
C ALA A 112 0.58 -9.67 -15.31
N VAL A 113 1.08 -8.89 -14.34
CA VAL A 113 0.98 -7.42 -14.37
C VAL A 113 1.83 -6.82 -15.48
N LEU A 114 3.04 -7.36 -15.75
CA LEU A 114 3.86 -6.88 -16.86
C LEU A 114 3.21 -7.16 -18.21
N VAL A 115 2.58 -8.33 -18.39
CA VAL A 115 1.78 -8.61 -19.59
C VAL A 115 0.59 -7.64 -19.67
N ASP A 116 -0.13 -7.42 -18.57
CA ASP A 116 -1.23 -6.45 -18.51
C ASP A 116 -0.78 -5.03 -18.87
N PHE A 117 0.40 -4.59 -18.46
CA PHE A 117 0.96 -3.28 -18.84
C PHE A 117 1.27 -3.16 -20.34
N THR A 118 1.50 -4.27 -21.04
CA THR A 118 1.71 -4.28 -22.49
C THR A 118 0.40 -4.38 -23.28
N MET A 119 -0.63 -5.01 -22.71
CA MET A 119 -1.92 -5.27 -23.37
C MET A 119 -2.96 -4.19 -23.06
N SER A 120 -2.92 -3.62 -21.86
CA SER A 120 -3.76 -2.53 -21.41
C SER A 120 -2.96 -1.22 -21.38
N ASN A 121 -3.64 -0.08 -21.50
CA ASN A 121 -2.98 1.21 -21.45
C ASN A 121 -2.51 1.53 -20.02
N PHE A 122 -1.28 1.13 -19.69
CA PHE A 122 -0.58 1.42 -18.42
C PHE A 122 -0.65 2.91 -18.00
N PHE A 123 -0.77 3.82 -18.97
CA PHE A 123 -0.86 5.26 -18.75
C PHE A 123 -2.28 5.81 -18.55
N ASP A 124 -3.32 5.05 -18.92
CA ASP A 124 -4.70 5.56 -18.97
C ASP A 124 -5.61 4.97 -17.88
N ALA A 125 -5.22 3.84 -17.27
CA ALA A 125 -6.02 3.20 -16.24
C ALA A 125 -5.16 2.44 -15.23
N PHE A 126 -5.72 2.23 -14.03
CA PHE A 126 -5.15 1.31 -13.06
C PHE A 126 -5.27 -0.14 -13.54
N SER A 127 -4.19 -0.90 -13.38
CA SER A 127 -4.14 -2.32 -13.73
C SER A 127 -5.08 -3.14 -12.85
N LYS A 128 -6.15 -3.65 -13.45
CA LYS A 128 -7.12 -4.54 -12.78
C LYS A 128 -6.46 -5.83 -12.31
N VAL A 129 -5.49 -6.33 -13.07
CA VAL A 129 -4.72 -7.52 -12.71
C VAL A 129 -3.93 -7.27 -11.44
N SER A 130 -3.21 -6.13 -11.35
CA SER A 130 -2.45 -5.76 -10.16
C SER A 130 -3.37 -5.54 -8.95
N THR A 131 -4.52 -4.90 -9.12
CA THR A 131 -5.50 -4.69 -8.03
C THR A 131 -6.06 -6.01 -7.51
N ILE A 132 -6.58 -6.89 -8.38
CA ILE A 132 -7.28 -8.11 -7.96
C ILE A 132 -6.30 -9.17 -7.49
N PHE A 133 -5.30 -9.51 -8.30
CA PHE A 133 -4.32 -10.54 -7.94
C PHE A 133 -3.51 -10.07 -6.72
N GLY A 134 -3.03 -8.83 -6.73
CA GLY A 134 -2.28 -8.25 -5.62
C GLY A 134 -3.04 -8.27 -4.30
N SER A 135 -4.30 -7.83 -4.30
CA SER A 135 -5.14 -7.85 -3.09
C SER A 135 -5.36 -9.26 -2.56
N LEU A 136 -5.71 -10.22 -3.42
CA LEU A 136 -5.87 -11.63 -3.03
C LEU A 136 -4.58 -12.22 -2.48
N LEU A 137 -3.43 -11.87 -3.06
CA LEU A 137 -2.14 -12.36 -2.61
C LEU A 137 -1.72 -11.76 -1.26
N ILE A 138 -1.98 -10.47 -1.03
CA ILE A 138 -1.82 -9.83 0.29
C ILE A 138 -2.71 -10.50 1.32
N LEU A 139 -3.99 -10.73 1.00
CA LEU A 139 -4.93 -11.42 1.89
C LEU A 139 -4.44 -12.83 2.25
N LEU A 140 -3.99 -13.60 1.26
CA LEU A 140 -3.41 -14.93 1.49
C LEU A 140 -2.17 -14.85 2.40
N ALA A 141 -1.27 -13.88 2.17
CA ALA A 141 -0.07 -13.71 2.98
C ALA A 141 -0.42 -13.36 4.44
N ILE A 142 -1.41 -12.50 4.67
CA ILE A 142 -1.92 -12.16 6.01
C ILE A 142 -2.57 -13.37 6.68
N LEU A 143 -3.40 -14.13 5.95
CA LEU A 143 -4.05 -15.34 6.48
C LEU A 143 -3.03 -16.38 6.93
N LEU A 144 -2.02 -16.65 6.10
CA LEU A 144 -0.92 -17.56 6.46
C LEU A 144 -0.15 -17.06 7.68
N TYR A 145 0.08 -15.74 7.76
CA TYR A 145 0.71 -15.13 8.92
C TYR A 145 -0.13 -15.31 10.20
N TYR A 146 -1.45 -15.15 10.14
CA TYR A 146 -2.33 -15.40 11.29
C TYR A 146 -2.36 -16.87 11.71
N LEU A 147 -2.38 -17.81 10.76
CA LEU A 147 -2.30 -19.24 11.08
C LEU A 147 -0.99 -19.59 11.78
N ASP A 148 0.14 -19.07 11.31
CA ASP A 148 1.44 -19.27 11.96
C ASP A 148 1.53 -18.55 13.32
N LEU A 149 0.89 -17.38 13.46
CA LEU A 149 0.82 -16.63 14.72
C LEU A 149 0.03 -17.39 15.78
N LEU A 150 -1.16 -17.89 15.43
CA LEU A 150 -2.05 -18.68 16.29
C LEU A 150 -1.39 -19.98 16.74
N ALA A 151 -0.60 -20.61 15.88
CA ALA A 151 0.14 -21.83 16.20
C ALA A 151 1.42 -21.59 17.03
N SER A 152 1.76 -20.34 17.36
CA SER A 152 3.02 -19.99 18.02
C SER A 152 2.81 -19.36 19.40
N GLU A 153 3.79 -19.53 20.28
CA GLU A 153 3.84 -18.84 21.58
C GLU A 153 3.95 -17.32 21.45
N LYS A 154 4.17 -16.78 20.23
CA LYS A 154 4.20 -15.34 19.94
C LYS A 154 2.88 -14.64 20.28
N LEU A 155 1.78 -15.39 20.43
CA LEU A 155 0.47 -14.87 20.85
C LEU A 155 0.57 -14.13 22.20
N LEU A 156 1.42 -14.59 23.15
CA LEU A 156 1.57 -13.95 24.46
C LEU A 156 2.13 -12.52 24.40
N ASN A 157 2.75 -12.11 23.29
CA ASN A 157 3.39 -10.80 23.12
C ASN A 157 2.77 -9.98 21.97
N LEU A 158 1.47 -10.18 21.70
CA LEU A 158 0.74 -9.53 20.61
C LEU A 158 0.85 -8.00 20.63
N SER A 159 0.83 -7.39 21.83
CA SER A 159 0.87 -5.93 22.03
C SER A 159 2.13 -5.24 21.48
N TYR A 160 3.19 -5.99 21.17
CA TYR A 160 4.42 -5.46 20.58
C TYR A 160 4.77 -6.12 19.25
N ASN A 161 3.79 -6.74 18.60
CA ASN A 161 3.98 -7.36 17.31
C ASN A 161 3.62 -6.38 16.18
N LEU A 162 4.64 -5.76 15.58
CA LEU A 162 4.48 -4.82 14.49
C LEU A 162 3.66 -5.40 13.33
N ALA A 163 3.93 -6.66 12.95
CA ALA A 163 3.26 -7.30 11.84
C ALA A 163 1.76 -7.49 12.10
N PHE A 164 1.34 -7.66 13.36
CA PHE A 164 -0.07 -7.74 13.73
C PHE A 164 -0.82 -6.41 13.52
N TYR A 165 -0.25 -5.29 13.98
CA TYR A 165 -0.89 -3.98 13.75
C TYR A 165 -0.99 -3.66 12.26
N ILE A 166 0.08 -3.94 11.51
CA ILE A 166 0.13 -3.69 10.07
C ILE A 166 -0.86 -4.58 9.32
N SER A 167 -1.01 -5.85 9.71
CA SER A 167 -1.97 -6.76 9.05
C SER A 167 -3.41 -6.35 9.27
N VAL A 168 -3.80 -5.90 10.46
CA VAL A 168 -5.18 -5.49 10.76
C VAL A 168 -5.59 -4.33 9.86
N VAL A 169 -4.80 -3.27 9.82
CA VAL A 169 -5.17 -2.09 9.04
C VAL A 169 -5.02 -2.31 7.53
N LEU A 170 -4.03 -3.09 7.10
CA LEU A 170 -3.86 -3.42 5.69
C LEU A 170 -4.98 -4.31 5.17
N LEU A 171 -5.51 -5.21 6.01
CA LEU A 171 -6.67 -6.04 5.65
C LEU A 171 -7.93 -5.20 5.48
N ILE A 172 -8.19 -4.26 6.40
CA ILE A 172 -9.30 -3.30 6.27
C ILE A 172 -9.13 -2.48 4.99
N HIS A 173 -7.95 -1.90 4.79
CA HIS A 173 -7.65 -1.10 3.61
C HIS A 173 -7.87 -1.90 2.32
N THR A 174 -7.26 -3.08 2.19
CA THR A 174 -7.33 -3.91 0.99
C THR A 174 -8.75 -4.37 0.67
N LEU A 175 -9.51 -4.79 1.68
CA LEU A 175 -10.90 -5.24 1.49
C LEU A 175 -11.84 -4.09 1.12
N CYS A 176 -11.57 -2.88 1.57
CA CYS A 176 -12.41 -1.72 1.24
C CYS A 176 -12.00 -1.05 -0.08
N THR A 177 -10.70 -0.92 -0.40
CA THR A 177 -10.25 -0.24 -1.63
C THR A 177 -10.41 -1.09 -2.88
N SER A 178 -10.16 -2.39 -2.81
CA SER A 178 -10.19 -3.26 -4.01
C SER A 178 -11.56 -3.28 -4.71
N PRO A 179 -12.70 -3.39 -3.99
CA PRO A 179 -14.02 -3.29 -4.63
C PRO A 179 -14.30 -1.91 -5.23
N LEU A 180 -13.85 -0.83 -4.57
CA LEU A 180 -14.01 0.53 -5.07
C LEU A 180 -13.25 0.75 -6.39
N ASP A 181 -12.04 0.19 -6.49
CA ASP A 181 -11.21 0.30 -7.68
C ASP A 181 -11.71 -0.63 -8.81
N PHE A 182 -12.25 -1.80 -8.46
CA PHE A 182 -12.92 -2.68 -9.43
C PHE A 182 -14.14 -2.00 -10.06
N LEU A 183 -14.95 -1.34 -9.23
CA LEU A 183 -16.15 -0.62 -9.66
C LEU A 183 -15.84 0.77 -10.22
N SER A 184 -14.58 1.19 -10.31
CA SER A 184 -14.14 2.54 -10.72
C SER A 184 -14.78 3.03 -12.02
N ASN A 185 -15.07 2.12 -12.96
CA ASN A 185 -15.73 2.43 -14.25
C ASN A 185 -17.15 2.99 -14.12
N TYR A 186 -17.83 2.72 -13.00
CA TYR A 186 -19.19 3.20 -12.71
C TYR A 186 -19.18 4.57 -11.98
N PHE A 187 -18.01 5.03 -11.53
CA PHE A 187 -17.84 6.31 -10.82
C PHE A 187 -17.48 7.44 -11.80
N LYS A 188 -18.41 7.77 -12.71
CA LYS A 188 -18.25 8.90 -13.64
C LYS A 188 -19.20 10.04 -13.26
N THR A 189 -18.64 11.22 -13.01
CA THR A 189 -19.44 12.45 -12.75
C THR A 189 -20.29 12.81 -13.97
N SER A 190 -19.82 12.49 -15.18
CA SER A 190 -20.53 12.73 -16.45
C SER A 190 -21.82 11.93 -16.61
N THR A 191 -22.07 10.91 -15.78
CA THR A 191 -23.33 10.13 -15.79
C THR A 191 -24.27 10.51 -14.64
N GLY A 192 -24.01 11.60 -13.91
CA GLY A 192 -24.86 12.07 -12.80
C GLY A 192 -24.63 11.35 -11.45
N ASN A 193 -23.55 10.58 -11.32
CA ASN A 193 -23.25 9.75 -10.14
C ASN A 193 -22.41 10.48 -9.07
N GLU A 194 -22.73 11.74 -8.76
CA GLU A 194 -21.95 12.59 -7.83
C GLU A 194 -21.84 12.00 -6.42
N LEU A 195 -22.92 11.35 -5.95
CA LEU A 195 -22.96 10.69 -4.64
C LEU A 195 -21.94 9.55 -4.56
N PHE A 196 -21.85 8.73 -5.62
CA PHE A 196 -20.88 7.64 -5.70
C PHE A 196 -19.45 8.15 -5.77
N VAL A 197 -19.18 9.20 -6.55
CA VAL A 197 -17.84 9.80 -6.64
C VAL A 197 -17.40 10.35 -5.28
N SER A 198 -18.29 11.08 -4.60
CA SER A 198 -18.04 11.62 -3.26
C SER A 198 -17.80 10.49 -2.25
N PHE A 199 -18.62 9.44 -2.28
CA PHE A 199 -18.44 8.26 -1.42
C PHE A 199 -17.07 7.61 -1.60
N ARG A 200 -16.61 7.42 -2.84
CA ARG A 200 -15.28 6.88 -3.13
C ARG A 200 -14.18 7.77 -2.55
N VAL A 201 -14.25 9.09 -2.77
CA VAL A 201 -13.26 10.04 -2.27
C VAL A 201 -13.19 10.04 -0.74
N TYR A 202 -14.32 10.14 -0.06
CA TYR A 202 -14.35 10.13 1.41
C TYR A 202 -13.88 8.80 2.00
N THR A 203 -14.25 7.68 1.38
CA THR A 203 -13.83 6.36 1.83
C THR A 203 -12.32 6.19 1.70
N LEU A 204 -11.73 6.51 0.54
CA LEU A 204 -10.27 6.46 0.35
C LEU A 204 -9.54 7.39 1.32
N PHE A 205 -10.07 8.59 1.54
CA PHE A 205 -9.50 9.54 2.50
C PHE A 205 -9.49 8.99 3.93
N PHE A 206 -10.61 8.42 4.39
CA PHE A 206 -10.70 7.81 5.72
C PHE A 206 -9.77 6.60 5.88
N LEU A 207 -9.72 5.73 4.86
CA LEU A 207 -8.85 4.54 4.88
C LEU A 207 -7.37 4.91 4.94
N ASN A 208 -6.94 5.93 4.20
CA ASN A 208 -5.57 6.43 4.26
C ASN A 208 -5.22 7.01 5.63
N ILE A 209 -6.12 7.80 6.23
CA ILE A 209 -5.93 8.31 7.60
C ILE A 209 -5.77 7.15 8.58
N LEU A 210 -6.67 6.17 8.53
CA LEU A 210 -6.64 5.00 9.41
C LEU A 210 -5.32 4.22 9.24
N LEU A 211 -4.89 4.01 7.99
CA LEU A 211 -3.66 3.33 7.63
C LEU A 211 -2.43 3.98 8.25
N TYR A 212 -2.21 5.26 7.95
CA TYR A 212 -1.00 5.96 8.37
C TYR A 212 -0.96 6.28 9.86
N LEU A 213 -2.11 6.54 10.49
CA LEU A 213 -2.18 6.66 11.95
C LEU A 213 -1.83 5.34 12.63
N THR A 214 -2.39 4.22 12.14
CA THR A 214 -2.09 2.89 12.72
C THR A 214 -0.63 2.53 12.54
N TYR A 215 -0.04 2.79 11.37
CA TYR A 215 1.39 2.57 11.14
C TYR A 215 2.25 3.40 12.09
N THR A 216 1.93 4.68 12.24
CA THR A 216 2.63 5.57 13.19
C THR A 216 2.56 5.03 14.62
N ILE A 217 1.36 4.70 15.10
CA ILE A 217 1.15 4.15 16.45
C ILE A 217 1.91 2.83 16.61
N ALA A 218 1.83 1.94 15.63
CA ALA A 218 2.49 0.64 15.65
C ALA A 218 4.02 0.77 15.74
N PHE A 219 4.62 1.64 14.91
CA PHE A 219 6.07 1.91 14.98
C PHE A 219 6.47 2.48 16.34
N ILE A 220 5.73 3.47 16.86
CA ILE A 220 6.04 4.09 18.16
C ILE A 220 5.90 3.06 19.28
N LEU A 221 4.80 2.30 19.34
CA LEU A 221 4.55 1.31 20.38
C LEU A 221 5.58 0.18 20.35
N CYS A 222 5.86 -0.39 19.18
CA CYS A 222 6.82 -1.47 19.02
C CYS A 222 8.27 -1.00 19.29
N SER A 223 8.56 0.29 19.09
CA SER A 223 9.86 0.88 19.48
C SER A 223 10.06 0.95 20.99
N LYS A 224 8.98 0.95 21.80
CA LYS A 224 9.04 1.06 23.26
C LYS A 224 9.34 -0.25 23.96
N LYS A 225 9.19 -1.41 23.30
CA LYS A 225 9.51 -2.70 23.92
C LYS A 225 10.98 -2.67 24.38
N ARG A 226 11.19 -2.61 25.70
CA ARG A 226 12.52 -2.59 26.33
C ARG A 226 13.26 -3.90 25.99
N HIS A 227 14.59 -3.82 25.94
CA HIS A 227 15.48 -4.96 26.18
C HIS A 227 15.20 -5.49 27.59
N LEU A 228 14.10 -6.23 27.78
CA LEU A 228 14.02 -7.18 28.88
C LEU A 228 14.67 -8.45 28.34
N SER A 229 15.99 -8.44 28.49
CA SER A 229 16.84 -9.63 28.58
C SER A 229 16.20 -10.54 29.63
N TYR A 230 15.57 -11.61 29.19
CA TYR A 230 15.53 -12.87 29.92
C TYR A 230 16.43 -13.83 29.16
#